data_AF-A0A9P1MN50-F1
#
_entry.id   AF-A0A9P1MN50-F1
#
_cell.length_a   1.000
_cell.length_b   1.000
_cell.length_c   1.000
_cell.angle_alpha   90.00
_cell.angle_beta   90.00
_cell.angle_gamma   90.00
#
_symmetry.space_group_name_H-M   'P 1'
#
loop_
_entity.id
_entity.type
_entity.pdbx_description
1 polymer ?
#
loop_
_entity_poly.entity_id
_entity_poly.type
_entity_poly.pdbx_seq_one_letter_code
_entity_poly.pdbx_strand_id
1 'polypeptide(L)'
;MESSAYFFGEEHTVCHSSIHVAFGAKLILLFETFILFSYVIALPLTIGYFDTIAVFQLLFCGSALALAILAIVRKKHRFLWPFIILKACEVVAYVMLFVLSFMLALVKPSLFLHLTRWRLRTVTHDNELIHIVGVIFFFLFHFIYSGLALHIIYNVYDYFRNRTIFIYFEHRRNNTKYFM
;
A
#
# COMPACT_ATOMS: atom_id res chain seq x y z
N MET A 1 21.44 19.01 -23.02
CA MET A 1 20.85 17.78 -22.46
C MET A 1 20.32 17.96 -21.02
N GLU A 2 20.25 19.18 -20.48
CA GLU A 2 19.84 19.44 -19.08
C GLU A 2 18.41 20.00 -18.90
N SER A 3 17.68 20.32 -19.98
CA SER A 3 16.34 20.93 -19.86
C SER A 3 15.22 19.95 -19.51
N SER A 4 15.42 18.63 -19.69
CA SER A 4 14.40 17.62 -19.43
C SER A 4 14.17 17.33 -17.93
N ALA A 5 15.06 17.80 -17.06
CA ALA A 5 14.95 17.60 -15.61
C ALA A 5 14.08 18.68 -14.93
N TYR A 6 14.06 19.91 -15.47
CA TYR A 6 13.36 21.05 -14.87
C TYR A 6 11.84 20.95 -15.00
N PHE A 7 11.32 20.33 -16.07
CA PHE A 7 9.89 20.33 -16.38
C PHE A 7 9.04 19.36 -15.52
N PHE A 8 9.66 18.46 -14.74
CA PHE A 8 8.95 17.39 -14.02
C PHE A 8 9.16 17.42 -12.50
N GLY A 9 9.85 18.42 -11.94
CA GLY A 9 10.24 18.42 -10.53
C GLY A 9 9.26 19.08 -9.57
N GLU A 10 8.60 20.16 -9.98
CA GLU A 10 7.95 21.09 -9.04
C GLU A 10 6.43 20.84 -8.86
N GLU A 11 5.72 20.40 -9.90
CA GLU A 11 4.26 20.20 -9.84
C GLU A 11 3.85 18.84 -9.26
N HIS A 12 4.76 17.86 -9.22
CA HIS A 12 4.46 16.51 -8.78
C HIS A 12 4.85 16.30 -7.32
N THR A 13 4.00 16.80 -6.44
CA THR A 13 4.11 16.71 -4.98
C THR A 13 2.86 16.07 -4.37
N VAL A 14 3.01 15.48 -3.18
CA VAL A 14 1.94 14.87 -2.38
C VAL A 14 1.98 15.47 -0.98
N CYS A 15 0.85 15.40 -0.26
CA CYS A 15 0.65 16.00 1.06
C CYS A 15 0.85 17.52 1.04
N HIS A 16 -0.07 18.25 0.40
CA HIS A 16 -0.07 19.72 0.34
C HIS A 16 1.27 20.29 -0.15
N SER A 17 1.75 19.77 -1.28
CA SER A 17 2.96 20.22 -1.94
C SER A 17 4.28 20.08 -1.17
N SER A 18 4.28 19.36 -0.04
CA SER A 18 5.43 19.28 0.86
C SER A 18 6.39 18.15 0.52
N ILE A 19 5.92 17.08 -0.13
CA ILE A 19 6.72 15.89 -0.40
C ILE A 19 6.71 15.57 -1.90
N HIS A 20 7.87 15.51 -2.54
CA HIS A 20 7.97 15.04 -3.92
C HIS A 20 7.45 13.59 -4.04
N VAL A 21 6.62 13.29 -5.05
CA VAL A 21 5.87 12.02 -5.12
C VAL A 21 6.81 10.81 -5.09
N ALA A 22 7.99 10.90 -5.72
CA ALA A 22 8.98 9.82 -5.70
C ALA A 22 9.59 9.55 -4.31
N PHE A 23 9.66 10.56 -3.43
CA PHE A 23 10.09 10.37 -2.04
C PHE A 23 8.96 9.74 -1.21
N GLY A 24 7.72 10.21 -1.38
CA GLY A 24 6.54 9.63 -0.73
C GLY A 24 6.38 8.14 -1.02
N ALA A 25 6.56 7.72 -2.28
CA ALA A 25 6.50 6.30 -2.62
C ALA A 25 7.64 5.47 -2.00
N LYS A 26 8.86 6.01 -1.87
CA LYS A 26 9.95 5.32 -1.16
C LYS A 26 9.61 5.11 0.31
N LEU A 27 9.02 6.12 0.97
CA LEU A 27 8.56 5.99 2.36
C LEU A 27 7.48 4.92 2.50
N ILE A 28 6.50 4.89 1.59
CA ILE A 28 5.47 3.84 1.59
C ILE A 28 6.11 2.46 1.45
N LEU A 29 6.96 2.25 0.45
CA LEU A 29 7.60 0.95 0.25
C LEU A 29 8.45 0.54 1.45
N LEU A 30 9.14 1.48 2.10
CA LEU A 30 9.88 1.23 3.32
C LEU A 30 8.95 0.77 4.45
N PHE A 31 7.83 1.47 4.65
CA PHE A 31 6.85 1.13 5.68
C PHE A 31 6.18 -0.22 5.42
N GLU A 32 5.83 -0.53 4.16
CA GLU A 32 5.30 -1.84 3.76
C GLU A 32 6.30 -2.97 3.98
N THR A 33 7.59 -2.71 3.72
CA THR A 33 8.65 -3.66 4.04
C THR A 33 8.70 -3.93 5.54
N PHE A 34 8.59 -2.88 6.35
CA PHE A 34 8.58 -3.00 7.81
C PHE A 34 7.33 -3.75 8.31
N ILE A 35 6.15 -3.47 7.76
CA ILE A 35 4.92 -4.20 8.06
C ILE A 35 5.12 -5.68 7.72
N LEU A 36 5.55 -6.00 6.49
CA LEU A 36 5.75 -7.37 6.05
C LEU A 36 6.77 -8.09 6.95
N PHE A 37 7.87 -7.44 7.29
CA PHE A 37 8.90 -8.00 8.17
C PHE A 37 8.39 -8.23 9.60
N SER A 38 7.61 -7.28 10.13
CA SER A 38 6.98 -7.46 11.45
C SER A 38 6.00 -8.62 11.46
N TYR A 39 5.23 -8.85 10.38
CA TYR A 39 4.40 -10.05 10.25
C TYR A 39 5.25 -11.34 10.22
N VAL A 40 6.37 -11.34 9.50
CA VAL A 40 7.27 -12.50 9.40
C VAL A 40 7.95 -12.84 10.71
N ILE A 41 8.28 -11.85 11.53
CA ILE A 41 8.97 -12.08 12.80
C ILE A 41 7.99 -12.31 13.92
N ALA A 42 6.95 -11.48 14.03
CA ALA A 42 5.99 -11.55 15.12
C ALA A 42 5.13 -12.81 15.07
N LEU A 43 4.64 -13.24 13.90
CA LEU A 43 3.76 -14.41 13.81
C LEU A 43 4.45 -15.72 14.26
N PRO A 44 5.67 -16.07 13.78
CA PRO A 44 6.37 -17.26 14.24
C PRO A 44 6.77 -17.19 15.71
N LEU A 45 7.23 -16.03 16.19
CA LEU A 45 7.66 -15.87 17.59
C LEU A 45 6.49 -15.96 18.57
N THR A 46 5.29 -15.54 18.17
CA THR A 46 4.12 -15.51 19.05
C THR A 46 3.27 -16.77 18.99
N ILE A 47 3.16 -17.41 17.82
CA ILE A 47 2.25 -18.56 17.61
C ILE A 47 3.04 -19.87 17.46
N GLY A 48 4.35 -19.82 17.22
CA GLY A 48 5.19 -21.02 17.05
C GLY A 48 4.87 -21.82 15.77
N TYR A 49 4.02 -21.28 14.89
CA TYR A 49 3.51 -21.96 13.71
C TYR A 49 3.60 -21.03 12.50
N PHE A 50 4.44 -21.40 11.53
CA PHE A 50 4.52 -20.72 10.23
C PHE A 50 3.60 -21.43 9.26
N ASP A 51 2.36 -20.95 9.16
CA ASP A 51 1.32 -21.55 8.34
C ASP A 51 1.59 -21.32 6.83
N THR A 52 1.10 -22.24 5.99
CA THR A 52 1.18 -22.20 4.52
C THR A 52 0.55 -20.90 3.98
N ILE A 53 -0.51 -20.41 4.64
CA ILE A 53 -1.16 -19.14 4.30
C ILE A 53 -0.20 -17.96 4.51
N ALA A 54 0.58 -17.96 5.59
CA ALA A 54 1.55 -16.90 5.87
C ALA A 54 2.72 -16.91 4.86
N VAL A 55 3.20 -18.11 4.47
CA VAL A 55 4.21 -18.27 3.42
C VAL A 55 3.69 -17.71 2.09
N PHE A 56 2.47 -18.08 1.71
CA PHE A 56 1.86 -17.61 0.47
C PHE A 56 1.69 -16.09 0.46
N GLN A 57 1.21 -15.51 1.57
CA GLN A 57 1.10 -14.07 1.74
C GLN A 57 2.46 -13.39 1.61
N LEU A 58 3.51 -13.94 2.22
CA LEU A 58 4.87 -13.41 2.10
C LEU A 58 5.37 -13.42 0.66
N LEU A 59 5.22 -14.54 -0.04
CA LEU A 59 5.68 -14.67 -1.42
C LEU A 59 4.93 -13.71 -2.34
N PHE A 60 3.61 -13.64 -2.21
CA PHE A 60 2.78 -12.77 -3.05
C PHE A 60 3.04 -11.29 -2.76
N CYS A 61 2.91 -10.85 -1.50
CA CYS A 61 3.14 -9.45 -1.13
C CYS A 61 4.60 -9.03 -1.33
N GLY A 62 5.56 -9.91 -0.99
CA GLY A 62 6.99 -9.68 -1.19
C GLY A 62 7.37 -9.54 -2.66
N SER A 63 6.78 -10.35 -3.54
CA SER A 63 7.03 -10.23 -4.99
C SER A 63 6.46 -8.93 -5.57
N ALA A 64 5.25 -8.53 -5.18
CA ALA A 64 4.65 -7.26 -5.60
C ALA A 64 5.48 -6.06 -5.09
N LEU A 65 5.96 -6.13 -3.85
CA LEU A 65 6.82 -5.12 -3.25
C LEU A 65 8.18 -5.03 -3.98
N ALA A 66 8.82 -6.15 -4.28
CA ALA A 66 10.08 -6.19 -5.02
C ALA A 66 9.94 -5.58 -6.43
N LEU A 67 8.83 -5.88 -7.12
CA LEU A 67 8.51 -5.26 -8.41
C LEU A 67 8.30 -3.75 -8.28
N ALA A 68 7.63 -3.28 -7.23
CA ALA A 68 7.42 -1.86 -6.99
C ALA A 68 8.76 -1.13 -6.71
N ILE A 69 9.65 -1.72 -5.91
CA ILE A 69 11.00 -1.18 -5.66
C ILE A 69 11.76 -1.08 -6.99
N LEU A 70 11.75 -2.16 -7.79
CA LEU A 70 12.38 -2.19 -9.10
C LEU A 70 11.79 -1.11 -10.04
N ALA A 71 10.48 -0.88 -9.97
CA ALA A 71 9.78 0.13 -10.74
C ALA A 71 10.29 1.54 -10.42
N ILE A 72 10.48 1.85 -9.13
CA ILE A 72 10.98 3.15 -8.67
C ILE A 72 12.45 3.33 -9.06
N VAL A 73 13.29 2.32 -8.84
CA VAL A 73 14.73 2.38 -9.17
C VAL A 73 14.94 2.55 -10.67
N ARG A 74 14.22 1.76 -11.49
CA ARG A 74 14.33 1.83 -12.96
C ARG A 74 13.44 2.90 -13.59
N LYS A 75 12.67 3.64 -12.79
CA LYS A 75 11.71 4.67 -13.25
C LYS A 75 10.74 4.13 -14.33
N LYS A 76 10.28 2.88 -14.19
CA LYS A 76 9.40 2.18 -15.14
C LYS A 76 8.01 1.98 -14.52
N HIS A 77 7.02 2.72 -15.01
CA HIS A 77 5.64 2.68 -14.49
C HIS A 77 4.99 1.29 -14.54
N ARG A 78 5.29 0.46 -15.54
CA ARG A 78 4.62 -0.85 -15.74
C ARG A 78 4.76 -1.81 -14.56
N PHE A 79 5.86 -1.76 -13.82
CA PHE A 79 6.11 -2.64 -12.69
C PHE A 79 5.39 -2.22 -11.39
N LEU A 80 4.75 -1.05 -11.36
CA LEU A 80 3.93 -0.63 -10.21
C LEU A 80 2.54 -1.28 -10.19
N TRP A 81 2.06 -1.79 -11.33
CA TRP A 81 0.71 -2.34 -11.46
C TRP A 81 0.36 -3.43 -10.45
N PRO A 82 1.19 -4.47 -10.24
CA PRO A 82 0.89 -5.52 -9.27
C PRO A 82 0.68 -4.96 -7.85
N PHE A 83 1.47 -3.97 -7.47
CA PHE A 83 1.38 -3.34 -6.16
C PHE A 83 0.14 -2.43 -6.03
N ILE A 84 -0.19 -1.67 -7.08
CA ILE A 84 -1.41 -0.85 -7.13
C ILE A 84 -2.66 -1.74 -6.99
N ILE A 85 -2.73 -2.84 -7.75
CA ILE A 85 -3.85 -3.78 -7.69
C ILE A 85 -3.96 -4.37 -6.29
N LEU A 86 -2.84 -4.79 -5.69
CA LEU A 86 -2.82 -5.34 -4.34
C LEU A 86 -3.38 -4.34 -3.32
N LYS A 87 -2.93 -3.08 -3.35
CA LYS A 87 -3.44 -2.03 -2.44
C LYS A 87 -4.90 -1.67 -2.70
N ALA A 88 -5.34 -1.67 -3.96
CA ALA A 88 -6.75 -1.48 -4.29
C ALA A 88 -7.63 -2.60 -3.73
N CYS A 89 -7.19 -3.87 -3.87
CA CYS A 89 -7.88 -5.02 -3.28
C CYS A 89 -7.93 -4.94 -1.76
N GLU A 90 -6.85 -4.51 -1.09
CA GLU A 90 -6.85 -4.28 0.36
C GLU A 90 -7.90 -3.25 0.77
N VAL A 91 -7.93 -2.09 0.11
CA VAL A 91 -8.91 -1.03 0.41
C VAL A 91 -10.34 -1.55 0.23
N VAL A 92 -10.63 -2.26 -0.87
CA VAL A 92 -11.96 -2.86 -1.10
C VAL A 92 -12.30 -3.89 -0.01
N ALA A 93 -11.34 -4.75 0.36
CA ALA A 93 -11.55 -5.74 1.41
C ALA A 93 -11.85 -5.07 2.76
N TYR A 94 -11.15 -3.99 3.11
CA TYR A 94 -11.43 -3.24 4.35
C TYR A 94 -12.81 -2.58 4.34
N VAL A 95 -13.24 -2.01 3.21
CA VAL A 95 -14.60 -1.46 3.08
C VAL A 95 -15.64 -2.57 3.28
N MET A 96 -15.45 -3.72 2.64
CA MET A 96 -16.37 -4.86 2.78
C MET A 96 -16.42 -5.39 4.22
N LEU A 97 -15.26 -5.52 4.87
CA LEU A 97 -15.17 -5.93 6.28
C LEU A 97 -15.84 -4.92 7.21
N PHE A 98 -15.68 -3.62 6.96
CA PHE A 98 -16.34 -2.58 7.73
C PHE A 98 -17.87 -2.66 7.60
N VAL A 99 -18.39 -2.78 6.38
CA VAL A 99 -19.83 -2.91 6.12
C VAL A 99 -20.39 -4.18 6.77
N LEU A 100 -19.70 -5.32 6.62
CA LEU A 100 -20.13 -6.58 7.23
C LEU A 100 -20.14 -6.49 8.76
N SER A 101 -19.11 -5.88 9.35
CA SER A 101 -19.00 -5.68 10.80
C SER A 101 -20.13 -4.80 11.32
N PHE A 102 -20.44 -3.70 10.61
CA PHE A 102 -21.52 -2.80 10.97
C PHE A 102 -22.89 -3.48 10.87
N MET A 103 -23.15 -4.21 9.78
CA MET A 103 -24.38 -4.99 9.60
C MET A 103 -24.54 -6.05 10.69
N LEU A 104 -23.46 -6.76 11.04
CA LEU A 104 -23.51 -7.78 12.08
C LEU A 104 -23.77 -7.16 13.46
N ALA A 105 -23.17 -6.00 13.76
CA ALA A 105 -23.41 -5.27 14.99
C ALA A 105 -24.87 -4.82 15.15
N LEU A 106 -25.52 -4.43 14.04
CA LEU A 106 -26.94 -4.04 14.04
C LEU A 106 -27.88 -5.24 14.15
N VAL A 107 -27.63 -6.32 13.42
CA VAL A 107 -28.56 -7.46 13.31
C VAL A 107 -28.41 -8.47 14.44
N LYS A 108 -27.17 -8.82 14.82
CA LYS A 108 -26.85 -9.81 15.86
C LYS A 108 -25.63 -9.37 16.66
N PRO A 109 -25.78 -8.40 17.58
CA PRO A 109 -24.68 -7.89 18.40
C PRO A 109 -24.01 -8.99 19.25
N SER A 110 -24.75 -10.04 19.63
CA SER A 110 -24.19 -11.20 20.34
C SER A 110 -23.17 -11.99 19.52
N LEU A 111 -23.42 -12.18 18.21
CA LEU A 111 -22.47 -12.84 17.31
C LEU A 111 -21.25 -11.97 17.06
N PHE A 112 -21.45 -10.66 16.88
CA PHE A 112 -20.36 -9.71 16.74
C PHE A 112 -19.42 -9.75 17.95
N LEU A 113 -19.96 -9.59 19.16
CA LEU A 113 -19.19 -9.68 20.40
C LEU A 113 -18.52 -11.04 20.57
N HIS A 114 -19.19 -12.14 20.20
CA HIS A 114 -18.60 -13.47 20.27
C HIS A 114 -17.39 -13.62 19.33
N LEU A 115 -17.48 -13.15 18.08
CA LEU A 115 -16.38 -13.18 17.12
C LEU A 115 -15.21 -12.30 17.56
N THR A 116 -15.49 -11.08 18.05
CA THR A 116 -14.46 -10.19 18.58
C THR A 116 -13.75 -10.82 19.79
N ARG A 117 -14.51 -11.43 20.72
CA ARG A 117 -13.97 -12.14 21.88
C ARG A 117 -13.18 -13.38 21.50
N TRP A 118 -13.65 -14.15 20.52
CA TRP A 118 -12.93 -15.31 20.01
C TRP A 118 -11.57 -14.89 19.44
N ARG A 119 -11.50 -13.76 18.74
CA ARG A 119 -10.24 -13.20 18.23
C ARG A 119 -9.30 -12.72 19.36
N LEU A 120 -9.87 -12.24 20.47
CA LEU A 120 -9.14 -11.76 21.65
C LEU A 120 -8.93 -12.84 22.73
N ARG A 121 -9.17 -14.11 22.42
CA ARG A 121 -9.15 -15.20 23.41
C ARG A 121 -7.80 -15.39 24.10
N THR A 122 -6.71 -14.93 23.51
CA THR A 122 -5.35 -14.97 24.06
C THR A 122 -5.04 -13.84 25.04
N VAL A 123 -5.94 -12.86 25.18
CA VAL A 123 -5.76 -11.68 26.02
C VAL A 123 -6.43 -11.91 27.39
N THR A 124 -5.68 -11.69 28.46
CA THR A 124 -6.16 -11.81 29.85
C THR A 124 -7.32 -10.85 30.14
N HIS A 125 -8.28 -11.31 30.95
CA HIS A 125 -9.60 -10.69 31.10
C HIS A 125 -9.60 -9.27 31.70
N ASP A 126 -8.54 -8.85 32.37
CA ASP A 126 -8.53 -7.59 33.13
C ASP A 126 -8.54 -6.33 32.24
N ASN A 127 -8.23 -6.43 30.94
CA ASN A 127 -8.15 -5.27 30.01
C ASN A 127 -8.92 -5.45 28.68
N GLU A 128 -9.91 -6.36 28.60
CA GLU A 128 -10.61 -6.73 27.36
C GLU A 128 -11.08 -5.52 26.52
N LEU A 129 -11.66 -4.50 27.16
CA LEU A 129 -12.15 -3.29 26.49
C LEU A 129 -11.03 -2.51 25.78
N ILE A 130 -9.86 -2.36 26.41
CA ILE A 130 -8.71 -1.63 25.85
C ILE A 130 -8.21 -2.35 24.59
N HIS A 131 -8.22 -3.69 24.60
CA HIS A 131 -7.82 -4.47 23.44
C HIS A 131 -8.84 -4.39 22.30
N ILE A 132 -10.14 -4.40 22.60
CA ILE A 132 -11.19 -4.18 21.58
C ILE A 132 -11.01 -2.82 20.91
N VAL A 133 -10.86 -1.76 21.70
CA VAL A 133 -10.65 -0.39 21.19
C VAL A 133 -9.35 -0.32 20.38
N GLY A 134 -8.26 -0.93 20.88
CA GLY A 134 -6.99 -0.99 20.18
C GLY A 134 -7.08 -1.71 18.83
N VAL A 135 -7.82 -2.81 18.74
CA VAL A 135 -8.06 -3.53 17.47
C VAL A 135 -8.84 -2.66 16.49
N ILE A 136 -9.92 -2.02 16.93
CA ILE A 136 -10.71 -1.12 16.06
C ILE A 136 -9.85 0.03 15.55
N PHE A 137 -9.07 0.67 16.43
CA PHE A 137 -8.18 1.76 16.07
C PHE A 137 -7.10 1.31 15.07
N PHE A 138 -6.49 0.14 15.29
CA PHE A 138 -5.53 -0.45 14.37
C PHE A 138 -6.13 -0.70 12.98
N PHE A 139 -7.35 -1.25 12.92
CA PHE A 139 -8.06 -1.47 11.65
C PHE A 139 -8.33 -0.16 10.91
N LEU A 140 -8.82 0.88 11.61
CA LEU A 140 -9.08 2.19 11.02
C LEU A 140 -7.80 2.84 10.52
N PHE A 141 -6.73 2.80 11.32
CA PHE A 141 -5.43 3.34 10.94
C PHE A 141 -4.89 2.63 9.69
N HIS A 142 -4.96 1.29 9.65
CA HIS A 142 -4.50 0.52 8.51
C HIS A 142 -5.33 0.80 7.25
N PHE A 143 -6.66 0.96 7.36
CA PHE A 143 -7.52 1.34 6.24
C PHE A 143 -7.11 2.70 5.64
N ILE A 144 -6.95 3.72 6.49
CA ILE A 144 -6.52 5.06 6.06
C ILE A 144 -5.15 4.98 5.39
N TYR A 145 -4.23 4.23 6.00
CA TYR A 145 -2.91 3.99 5.47
C TYR A 145 -2.93 3.33 4.09
N SER A 146 -3.68 2.24 3.89
CA SER A 146 -3.78 1.57 2.58
C SER A 146 -4.36 2.48 1.50
N GLY A 147 -5.34 3.32 1.85
CA GLY A 147 -5.89 4.34 0.93
C GLY A 147 -4.85 5.40 0.53
N LEU A 148 -4.08 5.91 1.50
CA LEU A 148 -3.01 6.87 1.25
C LEU A 148 -1.89 6.23 0.42
N ALA A 149 -1.50 4.99 0.73
CA ALA A 149 -0.51 4.24 -0.01
C ALA A 149 -0.92 4.07 -1.49
N LEU A 150 -2.16 3.66 -1.73
CA LEU A 150 -2.72 3.54 -3.08
C LEU A 150 -2.66 4.87 -3.84
N HIS A 151 -3.10 5.96 -3.21
CA HIS A 151 -3.11 7.28 -3.83
C HIS A 151 -1.71 7.74 -4.24
N ILE A 152 -0.73 7.65 -3.34
CA ILE A 152 0.65 8.09 -3.61
C ILE A 152 1.31 7.23 -4.70
N ILE A 153 1.13 5.91 -4.65
CA ILE A 153 1.72 5.02 -5.65
C ILE A 153 1.08 5.24 -7.02
N TYR A 154 -0.23 5.48 -7.08
CA TYR A 154 -0.91 5.84 -8.32
C TYR A 154 -0.37 7.16 -8.90
N ASN A 155 -0.12 8.17 -8.06
CA ASN A 155 0.50 9.41 -8.51
C ASN A 155 1.93 9.20 -9.05
N VAL A 156 2.73 8.29 -8.47
CA VAL A 156 4.05 7.93 -9.03
C VAL A 156 3.90 7.20 -10.37
N TYR A 157 2.92 6.33 -10.48
CA TYR A 157 2.62 5.66 -11.74
C TYR A 157 2.32 6.68 -12.84
N ASP A 158 1.43 7.63 -12.57
CA ASP A 158 1.06 8.68 -13.50
C ASP A 158 2.26 9.54 -13.88
N TYR A 159 3.04 9.94 -12.88
CA TYR A 159 4.30 10.67 -13.06
C TYR A 159 5.27 9.96 -14.02
N PHE A 160 5.54 8.67 -13.78
CA PHE A 160 6.42 7.89 -14.64
C PHE A 160 5.83 7.64 -16.04
N ARG A 161 4.49 7.54 -16.15
CA ARG A 161 3.81 7.44 -17.45
C ARG A 161 3.99 8.71 -18.26
N ASN A 162 3.71 9.87 -17.67
CA ASN A 162 3.82 11.18 -18.32
C ASN A 162 5.27 11.47 -18.75
N ARG A 163 6.24 11.13 -17.89
CA ARG A 163 7.66 11.21 -18.23
C ARG A 163 8.03 10.32 -19.43
N THR A 164 7.48 9.10 -19.51
CA THR A 164 7.75 8.19 -20.65
C THR A 164 7.18 8.76 -21.95
N ILE A 165 5.96 9.31 -21.89
CA ILE A 165 5.28 9.93 -23.03
C ILE A 165 6.07 11.16 -23.53
N PHE A 166 6.53 11.99 -22.61
CA PHE A 166 7.33 13.17 -22.96
C PHE A 166 8.63 12.80 -23.68
N ILE A 167 9.38 11.84 -23.15
CA ILE A 167 10.62 11.36 -23.78
C ILE A 167 10.35 10.83 -25.20
N TYR A 168 9.24 10.11 -25.39
CA TYR A 168 8.83 9.63 -26.71
C TYR A 168 8.56 10.77 -27.70
N PHE A 169 7.81 11.79 -27.29
CA PHE A 169 7.53 12.95 -28.15
C PHE A 169 8.76 13.77 -28.45
N GLU A 170 9.65 13.97 -27.48
CA GLU A 170 10.91 14.68 -27.68
C GLU A 170 11.81 13.95 -28.69
N HIS A 171 11.92 12.62 -28.56
CA HIS A 171 12.66 11.80 -29.51
C HIS A 171 12.06 11.90 -30.93
N ARG A 172 10.73 11.84 -31.06
CA ARG A 172 10.05 11.99 -32.34
C ARG A 172 10.29 13.36 -32.96
N ARG A 173 10.18 14.44 -32.18
CA ARG A 173 10.41 15.82 -32.63
C ARG A 173 11.85 16.00 -33.14
N ASN A 174 12.83 15.46 -32.43
CA ASN A 174 14.23 15.56 -32.85
C ASN A 174 14.47 14.78 -34.14
N ASN A 175 13.90 13.57 -34.28
CA ASN A 175 14.01 12.81 -35.53
C ASN A 175 13.42 13.58 -36.71
N THR A 176 12.25 14.22 -36.57
CA THR A 176 11.64 15.03 -37.65
C THR A 176 12.51 16.22 -38.08
N LYS A 177 13.28 16.82 -37.16
CA LYS A 177 14.21 17.92 -37.49
C LYS A 177 15.41 17.49 -38.35
N TYR A 178 15.78 16.21 -38.34
CA TYR A 178 16.86 15.71 -39.19
C TYR A 178 16.40 15.36 -40.62
N PHE A 179 15.09 15.38 -40.87
CA PHE A 179 14.48 15.09 -42.17
C PHE A 179 13.84 16.33 -42.84
N MET A 180 13.98 17.51 -42.24
CA MET A 180 13.64 18.82 -42.82
C MET A 180 14.93 19.62 -43.02
#